data_AF-A0A961X2R3-F1
#
_entry.id   AF-A0A961X2R3-F1
#
_cell.length_a   1.000
_cell.length_b   1.000
_cell.length_c   1.000
_cell.angle_alpha   90.00
_cell.angle_beta   90.00
_cell.angle_gamma   90.00
#
_symmetry.space_group_name_H-M   'P 1'
#
loop_
_entity.id
_entity.type
_entity.pdbx_description
1 polymer ?
#
loop_
_entity_poly.entity_id
_entity_poly.type
_entity_poly.pdbx_seq_one_letter_code
_entity_poly.pdbx_strand_id
1 'polypeptide(L)'
;FDMRYPMIADYGVAQGVMTPVFQIIAAPSEPNHAAIGNEDAITLNFDSTNLFLSDRFTGFDRYEGGVRANAGLTYTLLGENGGFIRASLGESFHIAGKNSFAAGSGLDGTSSDLVGALALQLNENITLGYQARLEEDLSRINVQEASVGLTFDRISGSLNYADIAAAANYGRQTAEEQVWGDATYMFSDAWGLFGGFRYDIRDNRFMDETIGVSFNCDCMNAQLAYSRSLTDTGATEHKISVSVELRTIGEVGGGFSF
;
A
#
# COMPACT_ATOMS: atom_id res chain seq x y z
N PHE A 1 3.54 26.21 6.94
CA PHE A 1 2.59 26.90 6.06
C PHE A 1 1.99 25.86 5.12
N ASP A 2 0.66 25.79 5.00
CA ASP A 2 -0.03 24.85 4.11
C ASP A 2 -1.12 25.63 3.36
N MET A 3 -1.03 25.65 2.03
CA MET A 3 -1.97 26.32 1.14
C MET A 3 -2.55 25.30 0.16
N ARG A 4 -3.88 25.26 0.10
CA ARG A 4 -4.64 24.37 -0.79
C ARG A 4 -5.68 25.18 -1.53
N TYR A 5 -5.74 25.03 -2.85
CA TYR A 5 -6.63 25.82 -3.70
C TYR A 5 -7.66 24.93 -4.42
N PRO A 6 -8.78 24.55 -3.78
CA PRO A 6 -9.75 23.65 -4.40
C PRO A 6 -10.52 24.35 -5.52
N MET A 7 -10.46 23.77 -6.72
CA MET A 7 -11.20 24.19 -7.91
C MET A 7 -12.25 23.14 -8.24
N ILE A 8 -13.51 23.56 -8.30
CA ILE A 8 -14.64 22.66 -8.53
C ILE A 8 -15.06 22.77 -10.00
N ALA A 9 -15.31 21.63 -10.63
CA ALA A 9 -15.88 21.52 -11.97
C ALA A 9 -17.10 20.59 -11.92
N ASP A 10 -18.22 21.04 -12.46
CA ASP A 10 -19.43 20.24 -12.61
C ASP A 10 -19.56 19.80 -14.08
N TYR A 11 -19.70 18.50 -14.30
CA TYR A 11 -19.84 17.87 -15.61
C TYR A 11 -21.25 17.32 -15.86
N GLY A 12 -22.21 17.67 -15.01
CA GLY A 12 -23.59 17.19 -15.07
C GLY A 12 -23.76 15.80 -14.46
N VAL A 13 -23.03 14.81 -14.97
CA VAL A 13 -23.06 13.40 -14.49
C VAL A 13 -21.93 13.07 -13.49
N ALA A 14 -21.07 14.05 -13.21
CA ALA A 14 -19.96 13.93 -12.29
C ALA A 14 -19.52 15.30 -11.77
N GLN A 15 -18.98 15.32 -10.55
CA GLN A 15 -18.39 16.49 -9.93
C GLN A 15 -16.92 16.26 -9.65
N GLY A 16 -16.07 17.15 -10.18
CA GLY A 16 -14.62 17.11 -10.02
C GLY A 16 -14.14 18.20 -9.08
N VAL A 17 -13.17 17.87 -8.24
CA VAL A 17 -12.41 18.82 -7.42
C VAL A 17 -10.94 18.60 -7.69
N MET A 18 -10.29 19.62 -8.24
CA MET A 18 -8.84 19.68 -8.43
C MET A 18 -8.25 20.62 -7.38
N THR A 19 -7.28 20.16 -6.60
CA THR A 19 -6.65 20.95 -5.54
C THR A 19 -5.14 20.94 -5.71
N PRO A 20 -4.56 22.02 -6.24
CA PRO A 20 -3.14 22.30 -6.08
C PRO A 20 -2.83 22.49 -4.60
N VAL A 21 -1.76 21.86 -4.14
CA VAL A 21 -1.27 21.90 -2.77
C VAL A 21 0.15 22.45 -2.78
N PHE A 22 0.40 23.44 -1.95
CA PHE A 22 1.72 23.98 -1.68
C PHE A 22 1.93 24.10 -0.18
N GLN A 23 2.98 23.45 0.33
CA GLN A 23 3.25 23.38 1.75
C GLN A 23 4.72 23.73 1.99
N ILE A 24 5.01 24.58 2.98
CA ILE A 24 6.37 24.82 3.46
C ILE A 24 6.43 24.42 4.92
N ILE A 25 7.38 23.55 5.25
CA ILE A 25 7.63 23.10 6.61
C ILE A 25 9.06 23.48 6.97
N ALA A 26 9.21 24.07 8.15
CA ALA A 26 10.51 24.45 8.68
C ALA A 26 10.65 23.86 10.07
N ALA A 27 11.66 23.04 10.25
CA ALA A 27 12.07 22.45 11.50
C ALA A 27 13.58 22.73 11.73
N PRO A 28 14.04 22.78 12.99
CA PRO A 28 15.46 22.73 13.27
C PRO A 28 16.11 21.51 12.60
N SER A 29 17.38 21.60 12.23
CA SER A 29 18.08 20.42 11.72
C SER A 29 18.19 19.35 12.81
N GLU A 30 17.99 18.10 12.41
CA GLU A 30 18.11 16.95 13.32
C GLU A 30 19.52 16.92 13.95
N PRO A 31 19.64 16.80 15.29
CA PRO A 31 20.90 16.66 15.98
C PRO A 31 21.68 15.45 15.48
N ASN A 32 23.00 15.46 15.67
CA ASN A 32 23.83 14.31 15.28
C ASN A 32 23.65 13.16 16.29
N HIS A 33 22.75 12.22 15.98
CA HIS A 33 22.37 11.11 16.86
C HIS A 33 23.25 9.86 16.73
N ALA A 34 24.57 10.00 16.59
CA ALA A 34 25.47 8.83 16.66
C ALA A 34 25.41 8.06 18.02
N ALA A 35 24.70 8.62 19.01
CA ALA A 35 24.54 8.08 20.35
C ALA A 35 23.09 7.70 20.74
N ILE A 36 22.10 7.90 19.85
CA ILE A 36 20.72 7.44 20.06
C ILE A 36 20.44 6.40 18.98
N GLY A 37 20.03 5.20 19.40
CA GLY A 37 19.59 4.18 18.45
C GLY A 37 18.36 4.65 17.69
N ASN A 38 18.08 3.99 16.57
CA ASN A 38 16.81 4.16 15.88
C ASN A 38 16.07 2.83 16.03
N GLU A 39 15.14 2.76 16.97
CA GLU A 39 14.43 1.55 17.32
C GLU A 39 13.10 1.43 16.56
N ASP A 40 12.41 2.54 16.27
CA ASP A 40 11.06 2.55 15.69
C ASP A 40 10.83 3.41 14.42
N ALA A 41 11.82 4.21 14.02
CA ALA A 41 11.79 5.08 12.83
C ALA A 41 12.63 4.52 11.66
N ILE A 42 12.66 3.20 11.53
CA ILE A 42 13.51 2.47 10.57
C ILE A 42 12.83 2.34 9.20
N THR A 43 11.50 2.21 9.15
CA THR A 43 10.74 1.99 7.92
C THR A 43 10.11 3.28 7.41
N LEU A 44 10.54 3.72 6.23
CA LEU A 44 9.94 4.83 5.51
C LEU A 44 9.58 4.38 4.10
N ASN A 45 8.28 4.37 3.81
CA ASN A 45 7.78 4.14 2.45
C ASN A 45 7.22 5.46 1.93
N PHE A 46 8.05 6.28 1.30
CA PHE A 46 7.58 7.56 0.75
C PHE A 46 6.63 7.33 -0.43
N ASP A 47 5.39 7.79 -0.29
CA ASP A 47 4.28 7.56 -1.21
C ASP A 47 3.22 8.68 -1.17
N SER A 48 2.11 8.48 -1.90
CA SER A 48 1.07 9.51 -2.06
C SER A 48 0.35 9.84 -0.75
N THR A 49 0.32 8.90 0.20
CA THR A 49 -0.37 9.04 1.49
C THR A 49 0.41 9.88 2.48
N ASN A 50 1.75 9.91 2.36
CA ASN A 50 2.62 10.68 3.24
C ASN A 50 3.30 11.90 2.60
N LEU A 51 3.03 12.15 1.30
CA LEU A 51 3.57 13.30 0.57
C LEU A 51 3.34 14.64 1.29
N PHE A 52 2.16 14.87 1.85
CA PHE A 52 1.77 16.14 2.50
C PHE A 52 1.73 16.08 4.03
N LEU A 53 2.26 15.01 4.64
CA LEU A 53 2.36 14.93 6.09
C LEU A 53 3.40 15.92 6.63
N SER A 54 3.13 16.44 7.83
CA SER A 54 4.04 17.37 8.52
C SER A 54 5.31 16.69 9.03
N ASP A 55 5.22 15.41 9.37
CA ASP A 55 6.34 14.53 9.69
C ASP A 55 6.12 13.20 8.97
N ARG A 56 7.20 12.65 8.41
CA ARG A 56 7.17 11.43 7.60
C ARG A 56 7.86 10.25 8.29
N PHE A 57 8.59 10.48 9.37
CA PHE A 57 9.10 9.38 10.18
C PHE A 57 7.96 8.68 10.91
N THR A 58 8.06 7.36 10.99
CA THR A 58 7.25 6.57 11.93
C THR A 58 7.90 6.65 13.30
N GLY A 59 7.11 6.75 14.38
CA GLY A 59 7.66 6.77 15.74
C GLY A 59 8.07 8.16 16.24
N PHE A 60 8.85 8.19 17.32
CA PHE A 60 9.26 9.44 17.99
C PHE A 60 10.78 9.61 18.10
N ASP A 61 11.56 8.60 17.68
CA ASP A 61 13.01 8.60 17.83
C ASP A 61 13.69 9.56 16.84
N ARG A 62 13.04 9.83 15.71
CA ARG A 62 13.51 10.75 14.66
C ARG A 62 12.41 11.70 14.22
N TYR A 63 12.81 12.91 13.86
CA TYR A 63 11.93 13.90 13.24
C TYR A 63 12.60 14.46 12.00
N GLU A 64 11.79 14.83 11.01
CA GLU A 64 12.28 15.43 9.77
C GLU A 64 12.85 16.83 10.04
N GLY A 65 14.17 16.96 9.93
CA GLY A 65 14.87 18.22 10.14
C GLY A 65 14.96 19.08 8.89
N GLY A 66 15.19 20.38 9.10
CA GLY A 66 15.42 21.33 8.02
C GLY A 66 14.17 22.00 7.46
N VAL A 67 14.33 22.66 6.31
CA VAL A 67 13.27 23.41 5.62
C VAL A 67 12.98 22.72 4.31
N ARG A 68 11.71 22.42 4.08
CA ARG A 68 11.23 21.82 2.83
C ARG A 68 10.00 22.53 2.28
N ALA A 69 9.81 22.42 0.98
CA ALA A 69 8.56 22.74 0.32
C ALA A 69 8.00 21.51 -0.38
N ASN A 70 6.72 21.22 -0.22
CA ASN A 70 6.02 20.22 -1.00
C ASN A 70 5.13 20.93 -2.01
N ALA A 71 5.13 20.44 -3.24
CA ALA A 71 4.21 20.89 -4.27
C ALA A 71 3.53 19.69 -4.90
N GLY A 72 2.24 19.79 -5.15
CA GLY A 72 1.53 18.74 -5.84
C GLY A 72 0.12 19.11 -6.20
N LEU A 73 -0.57 18.13 -6.76
CA LEU A 73 -1.93 18.22 -7.25
C LEU A 73 -2.67 17.00 -6.73
N THR A 74 -3.87 17.23 -6.19
CA THR A 74 -4.84 16.16 -5.97
C THR A 74 -6.07 16.41 -6.83
N TYR A 75 -6.67 15.34 -7.31
CA TYR A 75 -7.86 15.38 -8.12
C TYR A 75 -8.83 14.30 -7.64
N THR A 76 -10.08 14.68 -7.43
CA THR A 76 -11.17 13.76 -7.12
C THR A 76 -12.31 14.03 -8.09
N LEU A 77 -12.75 13.02 -8.83
CA LEU A 77 -13.98 13.03 -9.63
C LEU A 77 -14.95 12.04 -9.01
N LEU A 78 -16.17 12.48 -8.71
CA LEU A 78 -17.24 11.65 -8.18
C LEU A 78 -18.36 11.60 -9.22
N GLY A 79 -18.71 10.40 -9.69
CA GLY A 79 -19.87 10.17 -10.54
C GLY A 79 -21.14 10.00 -9.72
N GLU A 80 -22.31 10.21 -10.34
CA GLU A 80 -23.62 10.05 -9.67
C GLU A 80 -23.90 8.60 -9.22
N ASN A 81 -23.29 7.61 -9.86
CA ASN A 81 -23.49 6.18 -9.59
C ASN A 81 -22.53 5.62 -8.52
N GLY A 82 -21.88 6.48 -7.72
CA GLY A 82 -20.91 6.07 -6.69
C GLY A 82 -19.52 5.68 -7.22
N GLY A 83 -19.33 5.67 -8.54
CA GLY A 83 -18.01 5.54 -9.16
C GLY A 83 -17.15 6.78 -8.93
N PHE A 84 -15.83 6.61 -8.85
CA PHE A 84 -14.91 7.72 -8.62
C PHE A 84 -13.57 7.57 -9.33
N ILE A 85 -12.89 8.69 -9.51
CA ILE A 85 -11.48 8.78 -9.86
C ILE A 85 -10.81 9.62 -8.78
N ARG A 86 -9.73 9.12 -8.19
CA ARG A 86 -8.84 9.89 -7.32
C ARG A 86 -7.44 9.81 -7.90
N ALA A 87 -6.80 10.95 -8.09
CA ALA A 87 -5.43 11.02 -8.54
C ALA A 87 -4.66 11.99 -7.66
N SER A 88 -3.38 11.70 -7.48
CA SER A 88 -2.45 12.60 -6.81
C SER A 88 -1.10 12.54 -7.51
N LEU A 89 -0.43 13.68 -7.59
CA LEU A 89 0.92 13.80 -8.10
C LEU A 89 1.65 14.86 -7.29
N GLY A 90 2.87 14.61 -6.87
CA GLY A 90 3.69 15.68 -6.31
C GLY A 90 5.05 15.24 -5.82
N GLU A 91 5.76 16.24 -5.31
CA GLU A 91 7.19 16.21 -5.06
C GLU A 91 7.51 17.10 -3.86
N SER A 92 8.61 16.78 -3.18
CA SER A 92 9.12 17.49 -2.02
C SER A 92 10.53 18.00 -2.32
N PHE A 93 10.76 19.27 -2.04
CA PHE A 93 12.03 19.96 -2.27
C PHE A 93 12.66 20.31 -0.93
N HIS A 94 13.86 19.79 -0.68
CA HIS A 94 14.68 20.17 0.47
C HIS A 94 15.39 21.50 0.17
N ILE A 95 15.10 22.53 0.98
CA ILE A 95 15.55 23.91 0.73
C ILE A 95 16.76 24.26 1.58
N ALA A 96 16.73 23.92 2.88
CA ALA A 96 17.77 24.35 3.81
C ALA A 96 17.89 23.41 5.03
N GLY A 97 19.03 23.50 5.71
CA GLY A 97 19.34 22.64 6.85
C GLY A 97 19.83 21.25 6.42
N LYS A 98 20.07 20.38 7.41
CA LYS A 98 20.50 19.00 7.15
C LYS A 98 19.30 18.15 6.74
N ASN A 99 19.40 17.47 5.60
CA ASN A 99 18.43 16.46 5.20
C ASN A 99 18.60 15.21 6.10
N SER A 100 17.50 14.76 6.71
CA SER A 100 17.47 13.63 7.64
C SER A 100 17.37 12.26 6.96
N PHE A 101 17.10 12.21 5.66
CA PHE A 101 16.88 10.94 4.97
C PHE A 101 18.17 10.32 4.43
N ALA A 102 18.20 8.99 4.43
CA ALA A 102 19.29 8.20 3.89
C ALA A 102 19.00 7.77 2.45
N ALA A 103 20.05 7.36 1.73
CA ALA A 103 19.92 6.84 0.38
C ALA A 103 18.90 5.70 0.29
N GLY A 104 18.05 5.75 -0.74
CA GLY A 104 16.96 4.79 -0.97
C GLY A 104 15.59 5.23 -0.41
N SER A 105 15.54 6.33 0.34
CA SER A 105 14.30 6.92 0.83
C SER A 105 13.42 7.50 -0.27
N GLY A 106 14.03 7.96 -1.38
CA GLY A 106 13.39 8.82 -2.37
C GLY A 106 13.26 10.27 -1.89
N LEU A 107 13.95 10.64 -0.81
CA LEU A 107 13.92 11.97 -0.17
C LEU A 107 15.33 12.47 0.18
N ASP A 108 16.38 11.73 -0.16
CA ASP A 108 17.77 12.02 0.23
C ASP A 108 18.44 13.12 -0.60
N GLY A 109 17.83 13.51 -1.73
CA GLY A 109 18.28 14.59 -2.60
C GLY A 109 17.82 15.99 -2.18
N THR A 110 18.11 16.97 -3.04
CA THR A 110 17.51 18.31 -2.96
C THR A 110 16.08 18.32 -3.49
N SER A 111 15.79 17.48 -4.48
CA SER A 111 14.44 17.08 -4.83
C SER A 111 14.19 15.66 -4.36
N SER A 112 12.94 15.36 -4.06
CA SER A 112 12.49 14.00 -3.81
C SER A 112 12.23 13.29 -5.13
N ASP A 113 12.04 11.98 -5.05
CA ASP A 113 11.34 11.24 -6.09
C ASP A 113 9.97 11.88 -6.34
N LEU A 114 9.52 11.84 -7.60
CA LEU A 114 8.17 12.21 -7.99
C LEU A 114 7.22 11.07 -7.65
N VAL A 115 6.16 11.37 -6.89
CA VAL A 115 5.18 10.38 -6.46
C VAL A 115 3.84 10.63 -7.12
N GLY A 116 3.28 9.57 -7.71
CA GLY A 116 1.96 9.57 -8.33
C GLY A 116 1.09 8.42 -7.84
N ALA A 117 -0.21 8.66 -7.68
CA ALA A 117 -1.18 7.62 -7.42
C ALA A 117 -2.49 7.88 -8.16
N LEU A 118 -3.18 6.80 -8.52
CA LEU A 118 -4.45 6.76 -9.22
C LEU A 118 -5.31 5.65 -8.62
N ALA A 119 -6.49 5.99 -8.15
CA ALA A 119 -7.50 5.05 -7.69
C ALA A 119 -8.78 5.28 -8.49
N LEU A 120 -9.30 4.22 -9.09
CA LEU A 120 -10.49 4.22 -9.93
C LEU A 120 -11.51 3.24 -9.36
N GLN A 121 -12.74 3.69 -9.18
CA GLN A 121 -13.87 2.81 -8.99
C GLN A 121 -14.81 3.01 -10.17
N LEU A 122 -14.80 2.07 -11.11
CA LEU A 122 -15.58 2.18 -12.34
C LEU A 122 -17.08 2.01 -12.05
N ASN A 123 -17.39 1.08 -11.14
CA ASN A 123 -18.73 0.78 -10.61
C ASN A 123 -18.58 0.07 -9.25
N GLU A 124 -19.66 -0.49 -8.71
CA GLU A 124 -19.65 -1.25 -7.45
C GLU A 124 -18.84 -2.56 -7.52
N ASN A 125 -18.51 -3.05 -8.72
CA ASN A 125 -17.90 -4.36 -8.94
C ASN A 125 -16.40 -4.28 -9.27
N ILE A 126 -15.90 -3.14 -9.75
CA ILE A 126 -14.53 -3.04 -10.29
C ILE A 126 -13.80 -1.85 -9.69
N THR A 127 -12.70 -2.14 -8.99
CA THR A 127 -11.75 -1.17 -8.47
C THR A 127 -10.39 -1.38 -9.11
N LEU A 128 -9.69 -0.29 -9.40
CA LEU A 128 -8.33 -0.30 -9.92
C LEU A 128 -7.48 0.68 -9.10
N GLY A 129 -6.27 0.29 -8.79
CA GLY A 129 -5.26 1.12 -8.16
C GLY A 129 -3.97 1.10 -8.95
N TYR A 130 -3.30 2.24 -9.02
CA TYR A 130 -1.93 2.33 -9.49
C TYR A 130 -1.18 3.39 -8.71
N GLN A 131 0.02 3.07 -8.25
CA GLN A 131 0.92 4.00 -7.58
C GLN A 131 2.32 3.85 -8.16
N ALA A 132 3.03 4.96 -8.29
CA ALA A 132 4.41 4.96 -8.75
C ALA A 132 5.25 6.03 -8.04
N ARG A 133 6.53 5.72 -7.85
CA ARG A 133 7.56 6.63 -7.39
C ARG A 133 8.72 6.60 -8.37
N LEU A 134 9.00 7.74 -8.99
CA LEU A 134 10.01 7.92 -10.02
C LEU A 134 11.12 8.82 -9.52
N GLU A 135 12.35 8.64 -10.01
CA GLU A 135 13.41 9.62 -9.76
C GLU A 135 13.02 11.03 -10.25
N GLU A 136 13.63 12.06 -9.66
CA GLU A 136 13.37 13.47 -9.99
C GLU A 136 13.52 13.78 -11.50
N ASP A 137 14.41 13.06 -12.18
CA ASP A 137 14.71 13.22 -13.61
C ASP A 137 13.89 12.27 -14.52
N LEU A 138 12.96 11.50 -13.92
CA LEU A 138 12.13 10.49 -14.58
C LEU A 138 12.92 9.35 -15.25
N SER A 139 14.21 9.19 -14.93
CA SER A 139 15.05 8.19 -15.59
C SER A 139 14.78 6.76 -15.11
N ARG A 140 14.24 6.60 -13.89
CA ARG A 140 13.90 5.30 -13.30
C ARG A 140 12.65 5.35 -12.45
N ILE A 141 11.88 4.26 -12.48
CA ILE A 141 10.80 3.97 -11.53
C ILE A 141 11.40 3.19 -10.37
N ASN A 142 11.39 3.76 -9.17
CA ASN A 142 11.89 3.12 -7.95
C ASN A 142 10.83 2.27 -7.25
N VAL A 143 9.55 2.63 -7.39
CA VAL A 143 8.41 1.86 -6.86
C VAL A 143 7.28 1.92 -7.87
N GLN A 144 6.65 0.79 -8.16
CA GLN A 144 5.36 0.74 -8.84
C GLN A 144 4.49 -0.35 -8.23
N GLU A 145 3.22 -0.02 -8.06
CA GLU A 145 2.22 -0.91 -7.49
C GLU A 145 0.95 -0.79 -8.33
N ALA A 146 0.34 -1.92 -8.65
CA ALA A 146 -0.93 -1.98 -9.38
C ALA A 146 -1.88 -2.95 -8.67
N SER A 147 -3.16 -2.60 -8.60
CA SER A 147 -4.18 -3.46 -8.02
C SER A 147 -5.45 -3.46 -8.84
N VAL A 148 -6.12 -4.60 -8.84
CA VAL A 148 -7.44 -4.81 -9.44
C VAL A 148 -8.29 -5.56 -8.43
N GLY A 149 -9.44 -5.01 -8.07
CA GLY A 149 -10.46 -5.67 -7.27
C GLY A 149 -11.69 -5.94 -8.10
N LEU A 150 -12.23 -7.15 -7.98
CA LEU A 150 -13.44 -7.60 -8.65
C LEU A 150 -14.41 -8.15 -7.61
N THR A 151 -15.64 -7.66 -7.60
CA THR A 151 -16.71 -8.13 -6.71
C THR A 151 -18.00 -8.27 -7.50
N PHE A 152 -18.34 -9.48 -7.88
CA PHE A 152 -19.60 -9.87 -8.49
C PHE A 152 -20.36 -10.79 -7.54
N ASP A 153 -21.69 -10.86 -7.66
CA ASP A 153 -22.62 -11.63 -6.81
C ASP A 153 -22.00 -12.85 -6.08
N ARG A 154 -21.51 -13.83 -6.85
CA ARG A 154 -20.92 -15.07 -6.31
C ARG A 154 -19.40 -15.14 -6.42
N ILE A 155 -18.73 -14.18 -7.06
CA ILE A 155 -17.30 -14.21 -7.32
C ILE A 155 -16.69 -12.90 -6.87
N SER A 156 -15.78 -12.96 -5.91
CA SER A 156 -14.94 -11.83 -5.53
C SER A 156 -13.47 -12.21 -5.59
N GLY A 157 -12.59 -11.22 -5.72
CA GLY A 157 -11.16 -11.44 -5.68
C GLY A 157 -10.37 -10.18 -5.96
N SER A 158 -9.06 -10.28 -5.74
CA SER A 158 -8.12 -9.22 -6.06
C SER A 158 -6.87 -9.76 -6.74
N LEU A 159 -6.23 -8.91 -7.53
CA LEU A 159 -4.90 -9.16 -8.08
C LEU A 159 -4.06 -7.90 -7.90
N ASN A 160 -2.86 -8.07 -7.37
CA ASN A 160 -1.96 -7.00 -7.01
C ASN A 160 -0.57 -7.33 -7.54
N TYR A 161 0.16 -6.29 -7.91
CA TYR A 161 1.53 -6.35 -8.40
C TYR A 161 2.33 -5.25 -7.71
N ALA A 162 3.57 -5.54 -7.36
CA ALA A 162 4.52 -4.56 -6.86
C ALA A 162 5.93 -4.84 -7.41
N ASP A 163 6.60 -3.81 -7.92
CA ASP A 163 8.04 -3.80 -8.18
C ASP A 163 8.66 -2.65 -7.40
N ILE A 164 9.55 -3.00 -6.49
CA ILE A 164 10.06 -2.11 -5.46
C ILE A 164 11.59 -2.23 -5.42
N ALA A 165 12.28 -1.13 -5.70
CA ALA A 165 13.72 -1.06 -5.65
C ALA A 165 14.26 -1.29 -4.23
N ALA A 166 15.49 -1.82 -4.15
CA ALA A 166 16.19 -2.02 -2.89
C ALA A 166 16.40 -0.70 -2.15
N ALA A 167 16.26 -0.73 -0.83
CA ALA A 167 16.49 0.38 0.09
C ALA A 167 17.16 -0.16 1.35
N ALA A 168 18.45 -0.49 1.24
CA ALA A 168 19.19 -1.20 2.30
C ALA A 168 19.21 -0.46 3.65
N ASN A 169 19.22 0.88 3.62
CA ASN A 169 19.15 1.73 4.82
C ASN A 169 17.77 1.70 5.51
N TYR A 170 16.76 1.13 4.85
CA TYR A 170 15.37 1.03 5.29
C TYR A 170 14.90 -0.43 5.40
N GLY A 171 15.84 -1.37 5.54
CA GLY A 171 15.55 -2.80 5.77
C GLY A 171 15.29 -3.62 4.50
N ARG A 172 15.21 -3.01 3.32
CA ARG A 172 15.00 -3.71 2.05
C ARG A 172 16.33 -3.95 1.33
N GLN A 173 17.01 -5.05 1.64
CA GLN A 173 18.37 -5.34 1.13
C GLN A 173 18.41 -5.62 -0.38
N THR A 174 17.35 -6.25 -0.90
CA THR A 174 17.21 -6.62 -2.31
C THR A 174 15.95 -6.00 -2.87
N ALA A 175 15.93 -5.76 -4.18
CA ALA A 175 14.72 -5.29 -4.83
C ALA A 175 13.69 -6.43 -4.86
N GLU A 176 12.41 -6.11 -4.72
CA GLU A 176 11.29 -7.07 -4.71
C GLU A 176 10.44 -6.89 -5.96
N GLU A 177 10.03 -7.98 -6.61
CA GLU A 177 9.06 -7.93 -7.71
C GLU A 177 8.08 -9.09 -7.54
N GLN A 178 6.83 -8.77 -7.25
CA GLN A 178 5.87 -9.76 -6.77
C GLN A 178 4.48 -9.52 -7.34
N VAL A 179 3.75 -10.62 -7.53
CA VAL A 179 2.33 -10.62 -7.86
C VAL A 179 1.60 -11.48 -6.85
N TRP A 180 0.49 -10.99 -6.32
CA TRP A 180 -0.34 -11.76 -5.39
C TRP A 180 -1.80 -11.49 -5.65
N GLY A 181 -2.63 -12.49 -5.38
CA GLY A 181 -4.05 -12.36 -5.59
C GLY A 181 -4.82 -13.40 -4.80
N ASP A 182 -6.11 -13.16 -4.72
CA ASP A 182 -7.07 -14.01 -4.05
C ASP A 182 -8.35 -14.07 -4.85
N ALA A 183 -9.09 -15.16 -4.68
CA ALA A 183 -10.41 -15.31 -5.26
C ALA A 183 -11.28 -16.16 -4.34
N THR A 184 -12.55 -15.77 -4.26
CA THR A 184 -13.61 -16.51 -3.59
C THR A 184 -14.76 -16.74 -4.55
N TYR A 185 -15.27 -17.96 -4.60
CA TYR A 185 -16.44 -18.34 -5.37
C TYR A 185 -17.48 -19.03 -4.49
N MET A 186 -18.63 -18.39 -4.32
CA MET A 186 -19.81 -18.92 -3.63
C MET A 186 -20.65 -19.76 -4.59
N PHE A 187 -20.47 -21.08 -4.55
CA PHE A 187 -21.26 -21.99 -5.38
C PHE A 187 -22.67 -22.28 -4.80
N SER A 188 -22.90 -21.93 -3.53
CA SER A 188 -24.23 -21.86 -2.91
C SER A 188 -24.28 -20.74 -1.88
N ASP A 189 -25.45 -20.46 -1.32
CA ASP A 189 -25.63 -19.42 -0.30
C ASP A 189 -24.86 -19.72 0.99
N ALA A 190 -24.50 -21.01 1.21
CA ALA A 190 -23.79 -21.45 2.39
C ALA A 190 -22.35 -21.93 2.13
N TRP A 191 -21.98 -22.26 0.89
CA TRP A 191 -20.67 -22.85 0.61
C TRP A 191 -19.87 -22.03 -0.40
N GLY A 192 -18.61 -21.80 -0.06
CA GLY A 192 -17.64 -21.13 -0.91
C GLY A 192 -16.34 -21.91 -1.05
N LEU A 193 -15.68 -21.72 -2.19
CA LEU A 193 -14.28 -22.06 -2.40
C LEU A 193 -13.49 -20.76 -2.37
N PHE A 194 -12.36 -20.73 -1.69
CA PHE A 194 -11.44 -19.60 -1.73
C PHE A 194 -10.01 -20.07 -1.93
N GLY A 195 -9.20 -19.18 -2.48
CA GLY A 195 -7.78 -19.42 -2.60
C GLY A 195 -7.03 -18.12 -2.82
N GLY A 196 -5.72 -18.19 -2.65
CA GLY A 196 -4.83 -17.07 -2.89
C GLY A 196 -3.41 -17.53 -3.11
N PHE A 197 -2.61 -16.66 -3.68
CA PHE A 197 -1.20 -16.90 -3.94
C PHE A 197 -0.40 -15.60 -3.82
N ARG A 198 0.88 -15.74 -3.53
CA ARG A 198 1.91 -14.71 -3.67
C ARG A 198 3.11 -15.32 -4.37
N TYR A 199 3.54 -14.68 -5.45
CA TYR A 199 4.59 -15.18 -6.32
C TYR A 199 5.68 -14.12 -6.45
N ASP A 200 6.92 -14.53 -6.17
CA ASP A 200 8.10 -13.72 -6.42
C ASP A 200 8.58 -13.92 -7.85
N ILE A 201 8.48 -12.86 -8.64
CA ILE A 201 8.81 -12.85 -10.06
C ILE A 201 10.33 -12.88 -10.26
N ARG A 202 11.11 -12.24 -9.38
CA ARG A 202 12.57 -12.22 -9.48
C ARG A 202 13.18 -13.58 -9.21
N ASP A 203 12.70 -14.25 -8.16
CA ASP A 203 13.18 -15.56 -7.74
C ASP A 203 12.43 -16.72 -8.41
N ASN A 204 11.42 -16.42 -9.24
CA ASN A 204 10.60 -17.38 -9.97
C ASN A 204 10.00 -18.48 -9.05
N ARG A 205 9.43 -18.07 -7.92
CA ARG A 205 8.91 -18.98 -6.88
C ARG A 205 7.67 -18.48 -6.18
N PHE A 206 6.79 -19.40 -5.79
CA PHE A 206 5.68 -19.09 -4.88
C PHE A 206 6.20 -18.86 -3.46
N MET A 207 5.79 -17.73 -2.89
CA MET A 207 6.03 -17.36 -1.50
C MET A 207 4.93 -17.93 -0.62
N ASP A 208 3.67 -17.75 -1.02
CA ASP A 208 2.49 -18.19 -0.29
C ASP A 208 1.46 -18.76 -1.26
N GLU A 209 0.80 -19.84 -0.86
CA GLU A 209 -0.33 -20.44 -1.58
C GLU A 209 -1.36 -20.89 -0.56
N THR A 210 -2.63 -20.60 -0.80
CA THR A 210 -3.74 -21.04 0.06
C THR A 210 -4.89 -21.53 -0.80
N ILE A 211 -5.51 -22.62 -0.37
CA ILE A 211 -6.78 -23.09 -0.91
C ILE A 211 -7.65 -23.59 0.23
N GLY A 212 -8.93 -23.26 0.20
CA GLY A 212 -9.84 -23.63 1.26
C GLY A 212 -11.30 -23.64 0.84
N VAL A 213 -12.11 -24.25 1.70
CA VAL A 213 -13.56 -24.28 1.57
C VAL A 213 -14.14 -23.58 2.79
N SER A 214 -15.11 -22.71 2.55
CA SER A 214 -15.86 -22.02 3.59
C SER A 214 -17.30 -22.51 3.63
N PHE A 215 -17.85 -22.58 4.85
CA PHE A 215 -19.25 -22.82 5.13
C PHE A 215 -19.79 -21.68 5.99
N ASN A 216 -20.78 -20.97 5.47
CA ASN A 216 -21.38 -19.79 6.09
C ASN A 216 -22.88 -20.02 6.28
N CYS A 217 -23.34 -19.94 7.52
CA CYS A 217 -24.76 -19.90 7.84
C CYS A 217 -25.06 -18.79 8.84
N ASP A 218 -26.34 -18.61 9.18
CA ASP A 218 -26.80 -17.51 10.04
C ASP A 218 -26.15 -17.48 11.42
N CYS A 219 -25.73 -18.63 11.95
CA CYS A 219 -25.15 -18.75 13.28
C CYS A 219 -23.64 -19.03 13.31
N MET A 220 -23.05 -19.47 12.18
CA MET A 220 -21.69 -20.01 12.15
C MET A 220 -20.98 -19.72 10.83
N ASN A 221 -19.70 -19.40 10.89
CA ASN A 221 -18.76 -19.45 9.78
C ASN A 221 -17.70 -20.51 10.10
N ALA A 222 -17.48 -21.46 9.21
CA ALA A 222 -16.46 -22.49 9.36
C ALA A 222 -15.60 -22.55 8.11
N GLN A 223 -14.29 -22.69 8.28
CA GLN A 223 -13.35 -22.78 7.16
C GLN A 223 -12.37 -23.92 7.38
N LEU A 224 -12.08 -24.64 6.31
CA LEU A 224 -10.96 -25.57 6.22
C LEU A 224 -10.05 -25.05 5.12
N ALA A 225 -8.79 -24.76 5.47
CA ALA A 225 -7.80 -24.28 4.53
C ALA A 225 -6.52 -25.09 4.63
N TYR A 226 -5.88 -25.26 3.48
CA TYR A 226 -4.50 -25.69 3.35
C TYR A 226 -3.69 -24.49 2.86
N SER A 227 -2.58 -24.20 3.53
CA SER A 227 -1.64 -23.17 3.12
C SER A 227 -0.23 -23.74 3.04
N ARG A 228 0.52 -23.25 2.05
CA ARG A 228 1.95 -23.47 1.88
C ARG A 228 2.62 -22.11 1.91
N SER A 229 3.63 -21.93 2.76
CA SER A 229 4.39 -20.68 2.87
C SER A 229 5.88 -20.95 2.86
N LEU A 230 6.65 -20.03 2.28
CA LEU A 230 8.10 -20.03 2.33
C LEU A 230 8.56 -19.28 3.58
N THR A 231 9.39 -19.91 4.40
CA THR A 231 9.96 -19.28 5.59
C THR A 231 11.16 -18.41 5.23
N ASP A 232 11.57 -17.54 6.15
CA ASP A 232 12.77 -16.70 6.01
C ASP A 232 14.06 -17.52 5.82
N THR A 233 14.06 -18.78 6.29
CA THR A 233 15.16 -19.73 6.10
C THR A 233 15.14 -20.41 4.73
N GLY A 234 14.16 -20.11 3.88
CA GLY A 234 13.93 -20.75 2.59
C GLY A 234 13.30 -22.14 2.67
N ALA A 235 12.89 -22.59 3.85
CA ALA A 235 12.15 -23.83 4.01
C ALA A 235 10.69 -23.62 3.59
N THR A 236 10.04 -24.68 3.12
CA THR A 236 8.59 -24.65 2.87
C THR A 236 7.88 -25.21 4.09
N GLU A 237 6.91 -24.46 4.62
CA GLU A 237 6.02 -24.88 5.68
C GLU A 237 4.63 -25.21 5.11
N HIS A 238 4.05 -26.31 5.57
CA HIS A 238 2.70 -26.72 5.20
C HIS A 238 1.78 -26.64 6.42
N LYS A 239 0.61 -26.03 6.26
CA LYS A 239 -0.35 -25.86 7.35
C LYS A 239 -1.74 -26.24 6.90
N ILE A 240 -2.43 -26.98 7.75
CA ILE A 240 -3.89 -27.21 7.64
C ILE A 240 -4.55 -26.50 8.81
N SER A 241 -5.45 -25.57 8.50
CA SER A 241 -6.18 -24.79 9.50
C SER A 241 -7.68 -25.05 9.43
N VAL A 242 -8.28 -25.17 10.61
CA VAL A 242 -9.73 -25.21 10.79
C VAL A 242 -10.13 -24.04 11.69
N SER A 243 -10.98 -23.16 11.19
CA SER A 243 -11.58 -22.08 11.99
C SER A 243 -13.08 -22.26 12.06
N VAL A 244 -13.66 -21.99 13.24
CA VAL A 244 -15.10 -21.95 13.46
C VAL A 244 -15.44 -20.71 14.28
N GLU A 245 -16.17 -19.80 13.68
CA GLU A 245 -16.68 -18.58 14.30
C GLU A 245 -18.18 -18.73 14.54
N LEU A 246 -18.61 -18.57 15.79
CA LEU A 246 -20.02 -18.52 16.17
C LEU A 246 -20.43 -17.06 16.35
N ARG A 247 -21.29 -16.54 15.46
CA ARG A 247 -21.61 -15.11 15.37
C ARG A 247 -22.14 -14.48 16.66
N THR A 248 -22.61 -15.28 17.62
CA THR A 248 -23.20 -14.83 18.89
C THR A 248 -22.37 -15.15 20.13
N ILE A 249 -21.32 -15.96 20.04
CA ILE A 249 -20.60 -16.51 21.23
C ILE A 249 -19.07 -16.35 21.12
N GLY A 250 -18.52 -16.07 19.93
CA GLY A 250 -17.10 -15.80 19.70
C GLY A 250 -16.43 -16.79 18.74
N GLU A 251 -15.13 -16.61 18.53
CA GLU A 251 -14.33 -17.37 17.56
C GLU A 251 -13.50 -18.47 18.26
N VAL A 252 -13.44 -19.67 17.66
CA VAL A 252 -12.53 -20.76 18.05
C VAL A 252 -11.83 -21.30 16.81
N GLY A 253 -10.50 -21.21 16.75
CA GLY A 253 -9.70 -21.70 15.63
C GLY A 253 -8.48 -22.52 16.08
N GLY A 254 -8.09 -23.50 15.27
CA GLY A 254 -6.93 -24.35 15.50
C GLY A 254 -6.28 -24.79 14.18
N GLY A 255 -4.97 -24.98 14.16
CA GLY A 255 -4.26 -25.44 12.98
C GLY A 255 -3.01 -26.24 13.34
N PHE A 256 -2.61 -27.13 12.44
CA PHE A 256 -1.40 -27.93 12.57
C PHE A 256 -0.45 -27.59 11.41
N SER A 257 0.84 -27.46 11.74
CA SER A 257 1.93 -27.18 10.82
C SER A 257 2.90 -28.36 10.78
N PHE A 258 3.46 -28.67 9.60
CA PHE A 258 4.38 -29.80 9.38
C PHE A 258 5.34 -29.57 8.21
#